data_AF-A0A0K6IHB3-F1
#
_entry.id   AF-A0A0K6IHB3-F1
#
_cell.length_a   1.000
_cell.length_b   1.000
_cell.length_c   1.000
_cell.angle_alpha   90.00
_cell.angle_beta   90.00
_cell.angle_gamma   90.00
#
_symmetry.space_group_name_H-M   'P 1'
#
loop_
_entity.id
_entity.type
_entity.pdbx_description
1 polymer ?
#
loop_
_entity_poly.entity_id
_entity_poly.type
_entity_poly.pdbx_seq_one_letter_code
_entity_poly.pdbx_strand_id
1 'polypeptide(L)'
;MLSPWFVYMVRTRQDTLYTGVTTDVDRRFSEHCQGGSKSARYLRGKAPLTLAWHQVVASKQQAMQLEYRVKRLPRRTKDKLVLGLLHLGDLFPEINLDSQVLEMGKSVE
;
A
#
# COMPACT_ATOMS: atom_id res chain seq x y z
N MET A 1 -2.18 -0.44 -21.44
CA MET A 1 -2.80 -1.07 -20.25
C MET A 1 -2.59 -0.16 -19.06
N LEU A 2 -3.57 0.00 -18.18
CA LEU A 2 -3.40 0.73 -16.92
C LEU A 2 -2.53 -0.12 -15.99
N SER A 3 -1.38 0.40 -15.56
CA SER A 3 -0.55 -0.28 -14.55
C SER A 3 -1.19 -0.07 -13.17
N PRO A 4 -1.36 -1.13 -12.37
CA PRO A 4 -1.95 -1.02 -11.04
C PRO A 4 -1.06 -0.16 -10.13
N TRP A 5 -1.71 0.56 -9.21
CA TRP A 5 -1.04 1.23 -8.12
C TRP A 5 -1.24 0.45 -6.83
N PHE A 6 -0.37 0.69 -5.87
CA PHE A 6 -0.42 0.05 -4.56
C PHE A 6 -0.32 1.10 -3.47
N VAL A 7 -1.05 0.88 -2.38
CA VAL A 7 -0.78 1.48 -1.08
C VAL A 7 -0.15 0.40 -0.22
N TYR A 8 0.91 0.72 0.52
CA TYR A 8 1.62 -0.25 1.34
C TYR A 8 2.01 0.33 2.71
N MET A 9 2.28 -0.56 3.66
CA MET A 9 2.84 -0.23 4.95
C MET A 9 4.13 -1.01 5.23
N VAL A 10 5.16 -0.30 5.70
CA VAL A 10 6.42 -0.87 6.16
C VAL A 10 6.50 -0.71 7.68
N ARG A 11 6.78 -1.81 8.38
CA ARG A 11 7.07 -1.83 9.81
C ARG A 11 8.57 -1.69 10.04
N THR A 12 8.94 -0.85 11.00
CA THR A 12 10.33 -0.65 11.42
C THR A 12 10.67 -1.47 12.66
N ARG A 13 11.95 -1.55 13.03
CA ARG A 13 12.39 -2.18 14.29
C ARG A 13 11.78 -1.56 15.55
N GLN A 14 11.42 -0.28 15.52
CA GLN A 14 10.75 0.42 16.62
C GLN A 14 9.24 0.19 16.63
N ASP A 15 8.77 -0.80 15.88
CA ASP A 15 7.37 -1.11 15.67
C ASP A 15 6.55 0.06 15.13
N THR A 16 7.15 1.05 14.45
CA THR A 16 6.37 2.10 13.78
C THR A 16 5.98 1.69 12.37
N LEU A 17 4.84 2.19 11.88
CA LEU A 17 4.34 1.96 10.53
C LEU A 17 4.55 3.20 9.65
N TYR A 18 5.24 3.02 8.53
CA TYR A 18 5.32 3.97 7.43
C TYR A 18 4.33 3.57 6.35
N THR A 19 3.61 4.53 5.76
CA THR A 19 2.67 4.30 4.65
C THR A 19 3.16 5.01 3.39
N GLY A 20 3.14 4.33 2.26
CA GLY A 20 3.53 4.88 0.95
C GLY A 20 2.71 4.31 -0.19
N VAL A 21 3.00 4.79 -1.41
CA VAL A 21 2.41 4.29 -2.66
C VAL A 21 3.47 3.98 -3.70
N THR A 22 3.17 3.06 -4.62
CA THR A 22 4.07 2.63 -5.70
C THR A 22 3.31 1.86 -6.76
N THR A 23 3.87 1.69 -7.95
CA THR A 23 3.38 0.73 -8.96
C THR A 23 4.03 -0.65 -8.83
N ASP A 24 5.05 -0.78 -7.98
CA ASP A 24 5.84 -1.98 -7.76
C ASP A 24 6.29 -2.00 -6.29
N VAL A 25 5.67 -2.89 -5.50
CA VAL A 25 5.88 -2.98 -4.05
C VAL A 25 7.23 -3.61 -3.74
N ASP A 26 7.60 -4.66 -4.46
CA ASP A 26 8.83 -5.40 -4.21
C ASP A 26 10.06 -4.55 -4.49
N ARG A 27 10.09 -3.87 -5.65
CA ARG A 27 11.16 -2.93 -5.98
C ARG A 27 11.23 -1.82 -4.94
N ARG A 28 10.08 -1.23 -4.58
CA ARG A 28 10.06 -0.09 -3.64
C ARG A 28 10.50 -0.50 -2.24
N PHE A 29 10.10 -1.67 -1.77
CA PHE A 29 10.51 -2.21 -0.49
C PHE A 29 12.02 -2.51 -0.48
N SER A 30 12.57 -3.10 -1.56
CA SER A 30 14.02 -3.31 -1.69
C SER A 30 14.81 -2.00 -1.64
N GLU A 31 14.35 -0.95 -2.34
CA GLU A 31 14.95 0.39 -2.26
C GLU A 31 14.95 0.95 -0.82
N HIS A 32 13.93 0.64 -0.02
CA HIS A 32 13.89 1.02 1.38
C HIS A 32 14.87 0.23 2.24
N CYS A 33 14.94 -1.09 2.06
CA CYS A 33 15.87 -1.97 2.77
C CYS A 33 17.34 -1.63 2.50
N GLN A 34 17.67 -1.20 1.29
CA GLN A 34 19.03 -0.74 0.93
C GLN A 34 19.44 0.55 1.66
N GLY A 35 18.48 1.34 2.17
CA GLY A 35 18.76 2.53 2.99
C GLY A 35 19.38 3.73 2.26
N GLY A 36 19.57 3.65 0.94
CA GLY A 36 20.22 4.69 0.12
C GLY A 36 19.36 5.92 -0.21
N SER A 37 19.78 6.67 -1.24
CA SER A 37 19.12 7.91 -1.69
C SER A 37 17.67 7.68 -2.14
N LYS A 38 17.38 6.51 -2.73
CA LYS A 38 16.04 6.11 -3.16
C LYS A 38 15.10 5.79 -1.99
N SER A 39 15.63 5.50 -0.80
CA SER A 39 14.81 5.24 0.38
C SER A 39 14.10 6.51 0.87
N ALA A 40 12.90 6.34 1.41
CA ALA A 40 12.18 7.41 2.08
C ALA A 40 13.03 7.90 3.27
N ARG A 41 13.15 9.22 3.41
CA ARG A 41 13.97 9.85 4.46
C ARG A 41 13.65 9.29 5.86
N TYR A 42 12.38 9.02 6.14
CA TYR A 42 11.93 8.46 7.42
C TYR A 42 12.45 7.03 7.70
N LEU A 43 12.62 6.20 6.67
CA LEU A 43 12.98 4.79 6.81
C LEU A 43 14.50 4.55 6.84
N ARG A 44 15.31 5.55 6.46
CA ARG A 44 16.78 5.44 6.50
C ARG A 44 17.24 5.19 7.94
N GLY A 45 18.08 4.16 8.14
CA GLY A 45 18.58 3.77 9.46
C GLY A 45 17.56 3.09 10.39
N LYS A 46 16.33 2.80 9.92
CA LYS A 46 15.27 2.18 10.73
C LYS A 46 15.13 0.66 10.57
N ALA A 47 16.12 0.03 9.95
CA ALA A 47 16.17 -1.41 9.75
C ALA A 47 16.24 -2.20 11.08
N PRO A 48 15.88 -3.50 11.07
CA PRO A 48 15.22 -4.23 9.99
C PRO A 48 13.84 -3.64 9.63
N LEU A 49 13.51 -3.72 8.34
CA LEU A 49 12.22 -3.32 7.80
C LEU A 49 11.45 -4.57 7.40
N THR A 50 10.13 -4.53 7.59
CA THR A 50 9.22 -5.59 7.14
C THR A 50 8.10 -4.97 6.31
N LEU A 51 7.82 -5.53 5.13
CA LEU A 51 6.60 -5.20 4.39
C LEU A 51 5.42 -5.78 5.17
N ALA A 52 4.68 -4.92 5.88
CA ALA A 52 3.66 -5.36 6.82
C ALA A 52 2.29 -5.57 6.15
N TRP A 53 2.02 -4.84 5.07
CA TRP A 53 0.73 -4.86 4.39
C TRP A 53 0.81 -4.13 3.04
N HIS A 54 0.00 -4.53 2.06
CA HIS A 54 -0.24 -3.75 0.83
C HIS A 54 -1.62 -4.06 0.22
N GLN A 55 -2.13 -3.14 -0.59
CA GLN A 55 -3.39 -3.27 -1.33
C GLN A 55 -3.23 -2.69 -2.73
N VAL A 56 -3.73 -3.42 -3.73
CA VAL A 56 -3.83 -2.96 -5.12
C VAL A 56 -5.00 -1.99 -5.27
N VAL A 57 -4.81 -0.95 -6.09
CA VAL A 57 -5.79 0.09 -6.38
C VAL A 57 -5.70 0.51 -7.85
N ALA A 58 -6.79 1.04 -8.39
CA ALA A 58 -6.96 1.24 -9.84
C ALA A 58 -6.11 2.38 -10.42
N SER A 59 -5.75 3.38 -9.61
CA SER A 59 -5.05 4.58 -10.12
C SER A 59 -4.13 5.25 -9.11
N LYS A 60 -3.23 6.09 -9.62
CA LYS A 60 -2.37 6.96 -8.82
C LYS A 60 -3.17 7.87 -7.89
N GLN A 61 -4.23 8.48 -8.41
CA GLN A 61 -5.07 9.42 -7.66
C GLN A 61 -5.71 8.71 -6.46
N GLN A 62 -6.28 7.53 -6.69
CA GLN A 62 -6.88 6.72 -5.64
C GLN A 62 -5.83 6.26 -4.62
N ALA A 63 -4.63 5.84 -5.08
CA ALA A 63 -3.53 5.47 -4.19
C ALA A 63 -3.13 6.62 -3.27
N MET A 64 -2.95 7.83 -3.80
CA MET A 64 -2.58 9.00 -3.02
C MET A 64 -3.68 9.42 -2.02
N GLN A 65 -4.95 9.33 -2.40
CA GLN A 65 -6.07 9.59 -1.50
C GLN A 65 -6.12 8.57 -0.34
N LEU A 66 -5.96 7.29 -0.66
CA LEU A 66 -5.90 6.22 0.34
C LEU A 66 -4.66 6.35 1.24
N GLU A 67 -3.50 6.69 0.70
CA GLU A 67 -2.28 6.94 1.47
C GLU A 67 -2.54 8.01 2.54
N TYR A 68 -3.15 9.14 2.15
CA TYR A 68 -3.52 10.21 3.07
C TYR A 68 -4.48 9.73 4.18
N ARG A 69 -5.52 8.98 3.80
CA ARG A 69 -6.51 8.45 4.75
C ARG A 69 -5.90 7.42 5.71
N VAL A 70 -5.14 6.45 5.19
CA VAL A 70 -4.46 5.41 5.98
C VAL A 70 -3.46 6.01 6.95
N LYS A 71 -2.69 7.03 6.56
CA LYS A 71 -1.78 7.74 7.46
C LYS A 71 -2.49 8.28 8.71
N ARG A 72 -3.72 8.76 8.56
CA ARG A 72 -4.55 9.34 9.63
C ARG A 72 -5.32 8.31 10.46
N LEU A 73 -5.34 7.04 10.04
CA LEU A 73 -5.97 5.99 10.85
C LEU A 73 -5.23 5.82 12.19
N PRO A 74 -5.97 5.58 13.29
CA PRO A 74 -5.38 5.19 14.55
C PRO A 74 -4.49 3.96 14.40
N ARG A 75 -3.49 3.83 15.27
CA ARG A 75 -2.54 2.71 15.21
C ARG A 75 -3.26 1.34 15.25
N ARG A 76 -4.23 1.17 16.15
CA ARG A 76 -5.03 -0.06 16.28
C ARG A 76 -5.73 -0.45 14.98
N THR A 77 -6.24 0.50 14.22
CA THR A 77 -6.90 0.23 12.93
C THR A 77 -5.89 -0.24 11.89
N LYS A 78 -4.69 0.37 11.85
CA LYS A 78 -3.61 -0.08 10.96
C LYS A 78 -3.12 -1.48 11.32
N ASP A 79 -3.04 -1.81 12.60
CA ASP A 79 -2.67 -3.17 13.03
C ASP A 79 -3.74 -4.20 12.62
N LYS A 80 -5.04 -3.85 12.68
CA LYS A 80 -6.11 -4.72 12.16
C LYS A 80 -5.99 -4.96 10.65
N LEU A 81 -5.62 -3.93 9.87
CA LEU A 81 -5.32 -4.09 8.43
C LEU A 81 -4.15 -5.07 8.23
N VAL A 82 -3.06 -4.90 8.98
CA VAL A 82 -1.87 -5.77 8.92
C VAL A 82 -2.21 -7.23 9.27
N LEU A 83 -3.09 -7.43 10.26
CA LEU A 83 -3.51 -8.77 10.70
C LEU A 83 -4.58 -9.40 9.80
N GLY A 84 -5.06 -8.70 8.76
CA GLY A 84 -6.17 -9.16 7.93
C GLY A 84 -7.53 -9.23 8.66
N LEU A 85 -7.65 -8.56 9.81
CA LEU A 85 -8.89 -8.48 10.60
C LEU A 85 -9.82 -7.35 10.14
N LEU A 86 -9.38 -6.59 9.14
CA LEU A 86 -10.09 -5.46 8.57
C LEU A 86 -9.61 -5.28 7.13
N HIS A 87 -10.52 -4.97 6.22
CA HIS A 87 -10.19 -4.61 4.84
C HIS A 87 -10.37 -3.11 4.62
N LEU A 88 -9.64 -2.55 3.64
CA LEU A 88 -9.84 -1.14 3.29
C LEU A 88 -11.24 -0.86 2.74
N GLY A 89 -11.87 -1.83 2.08
CA GLY A 89 -13.23 -1.70 1.57
C GLY A 89 -14.26 -1.49 2.69
N ASP A 90 -14.03 -2.09 3.85
CA ASP A 90 -14.90 -1.91 5.03
C ASP A 90 -14.79 -0.49 5.61
N LEU A 91 -13.61 0.12 5.49
CA LEU A 91 -13.34 1.47 6.01
C LEU A 91 -13.73 2.58 5.03
N PHE A 92 -13.61 2.31 3.73
CA PHE A 92 -13.81 3.27 2.65
C PHE A 92 -14.64 2.62 1.53
N PRO A 93 -15.93 2.33 1.79
CA PRO A 93 -16.79 1.63 0.83
C PRO A 93 -17.02 2.42 -0.46
N GLU A 94 -16.80 3.73 -0.45
CA GLU A 94 -16.90 4.58 -1.63
C GLU A 94 -15.70 4.43 -2.60
N ILE A 95 -14.66 3.72 -2.18
CA ILE A 95 -13.45 3.52 -2.95
C ILE A 95 -13.53 2.16 -3.63
N ASN A 96 -13.60 2.16 -4.97
CA ASN A 96 -13.61 0.92 -5.76
C ASN A 96 -12.23 0.24 -5.69
N LEU A 97 -12.07 -0.72 -4.79
CA LEU A 97 -10.85 -1.51 -4.63
C LEU A 97 -10.81 -2.73 -5.57
N ASP A 98 -11.89 -3.00 -6.31
CA ASP A 98 -11.98 -4.10 -7.26
C ASP A 98 -11.20 -3.76 -8.53
N SER A 99 -9.90 -3.96 -8.46
CA SER A 99 -9.03 -3.99 -9.64
C SER A 99 -9.09 -5.35 -10.37
N GLN A 100 -10.09 -6.20 -10.08
CA GLN A 100 -10.27 -7.53 -10.67
C GLN A 100 -11.41 -7.63 -11.71
N VAL A 101 -11.79 -6.53 -12.37
CA VAL A 101 -12.48 -6.62 -13.67
C VAL A 101 -11.74 -5.78 -14.70
N LEU A 102 -10.54 -6.22 -15.06
CA LEU A 102 -10.15 -6.12 -16.47
C LEU A 102 -11.08 -7.11 -17.18
N GLU A 103 -12.15 -6.62 -17.82
CA GLU A 103 -12.92 -7.43 -18.77
C GLU A 103 -11.95 -7.91 -19.87
N MET A 104 -11.43 -9.12 -19.71
CA MET A 104 -10.91 -9.90 -20.83
C MET A 104 -12.11 -10.38 -21.64
N GLY A 105 -12.32 -9.73 -22.78
CA GLY A 105 -12.97 -10.31 -23.95
C GLY A 105 -14.42 -10.76 -23.79
N LYS A 106 -15.38 -9.85 -24.00
CA LYS A 106 -16.57 -10.24 -24.76
C LYS A 106 -16.17 -10.30 -26.23
N SER A 107 -15.71 -11.46 -26.68
CA SER A 107 -15.90 -11.84 -28.08
C SER A 107 -17.40 -12.05 -28.26
N VAL A 108 -18.01 -11.12 -28.99
CA VAL A 108 -19.34 -11.32 -29.55
C VAL A 108 -19.18 -12.33 -30.69
N GLU A 109 -20.03 -13.36 -30.69
CA GLU A 109 -20.18 -14.32 -31.79
C GLU A 109 -20.48 -13.64 -33.13
#